data_AF-A0A7C6BAE3-F1
#
_entry.id   AF-A0A7C6BAE3-F1
#
_cell.length_a   1.000
_cell.length_b   1.000
_cell.length_c   1.000
_cell.angle_alpha   90.00
_cell.angle_beta   90.00
_cell.angle_gamma   90.00
#
_symmetry.space_group_name_H-M   'P 1'
#
loop_
_entity.id
_entity.type
_entity.pdbx_description
1 polymer ?
#
loop_
_entity_poly.entity_id
_entity_poly.type
_entity_poly.pdbx_seq_one_letter_code
_entity_poly.pdbx_strand_id
1 'polypeptide(L)'
;MTETDPSLDTLARARPGPLKAFADRLSGALEPIEVIESRPGLVMLPMRDTAEGTPFHLGEVLVSEAHIRARDVDGYGVRRGRDLEAAMAMALVDLALSLNIEPDACRDFLADEARAQ
;
A
#
# COMPACT_ATOMS: atom_id res chain seq x y z
N MET A 1 -13.88 10.78 9.67
CA MET A 1 -13.32 9.82 8.69
C MET A 1 -11.98 10.41 8.30
N THR A 2 -10.88 9.79 8.71
CA THR A 2 -9.54 10.31 8.36
C THR A 2 -9.43 10.33 6.85
N GLU A 3 -9.04 11.46 6.28
CA GLU A 3 -8.83 11.60 4.84
C GLU A 3 -7.68 10.66 4.45
N THR A 4 -8.01 9.58 3.75
CA THR A 4 -7.04 8.61 3.25
C THR A 4 -6.52 9.07 1.90
N ASP A 5 -5.23 8.88 1.62
CA ASP A 5 -4.68 9.10 0.29
C ASP A 5 -5.42 8.22 -0.73
N PRO A 6 -6.07 8.81 -1.76
CA PRO A 6 -6.86 8.06 -2.73
C PRO A 6 -6.02 7.06 -3.53
N SER A 7 -4.73 7.35 -3.75
CA SER A 7 -3.81 6.46 -4.46
C SER A 7 -3.55 5.20 -3.64
N LEU A 8 -3.25 5.36 -2.34
CA LEU A 8 -3.02 4.24 -1.44
C LEU A 8 -4.28 3.38 -1.25
N ASP A 9 -5.47 3.99 -1.20
CA ASP A 9 -6.73 3.23 -1.13
C ASP A 9 -6.95 2.38 -2.38
N THR A 10 -6.69 2.93 -3.58
CA THR A 10 -6.73 2.15 -4.83
C THR A 10 -5.71 1.02 -4.81
N LEU A 11 -4.46 1.28 -4.42
CA LEU A 11 -3.38 0.27 -4.42
C LEU A 11 -3.61 -0.85 -3.40
N ALA A 12 -4.16 -0.54 -2.22
CA ALA A 12 -4.48 -1.53 -1.19
C ALA A 12 -5.48 -2.59 -1.70
N ARG A 13 -6.38 -2.17 -2.60
CA ARG A 13 -7.43 -2.98 -3.23
C ARG A 13 -7.07 -3.48 -4.63
N ALA A 14 -5.91 -3.08 -5.18
CA ALA A 14 -5.47 -3.46 -6.53
C ALA A 14 -5.20 -4.97 -6.65
N ARG A 15 -5.42 -5.52 -7.84
CA ARG A 15 -5.17 -6.94 -8.12
C ARG A 15 -3.66 -7.24 -7.96
N PRO A 16 -3.28 -8.30 -7.21
CA PRO A 16 -1.89 -8.52 -6.84
C PRO A 16 -0.98 -8.84 -8.03
N GLY A 17 -1.46 -9.60 -9.02
CA GLY A 17 -0.67 -9.93 -10.22
C GLY A 17 -0.26 -8.70 -11.03
N PRO A 18 -1.21 -7.87 -11.50
CA PRO A 18 -0.90 -6.62 -12.19
C PRO A 18 -0.03 -5.66 -11.36
N LEU A 19 -0.29 -5.55 -10.06
CA LEU A 19 0.50 -4.67 -9.18
C LEU A 19 1.97 -5.10 -9.11
N LYS A 20 2.23 -6.40 -8.91
CA LYS A 20 3.59 -6.94 -8.86
C LYS A 20 4.33 -6.71 -10.18
N ALA A 21 3.68 -7.03 -11.30
CA ALA A 21 4.26 -6.84 -12.62
C ALA A 21 4.57 -5.36 -12.93
N PHE A 22 3.70 -4.44 -12.47
CA PHE A 22 3.91 -3.01 -12.65
C PHE A 22 5.07 -2.51 -11.77
N ALA A 23 5.11 -2.92 -10.50
CA ALA A 23 6.21 -2.58 -9.59
C ALA A 23 7.56 -3.08 -10.10
N ASP A 24 7.64 -4.34 -10.57
CA ASP A 24 8.87 -4.91 -11.16
C ASP A 24 9.40 -4.07 -12.33
N ARG A 25 8.50 -3.52 -13.15
CA ARG A 25 8.87 -2.63 -14.26
C ARG A 25 9.49 -1.32 -13.78
N LEU A 26 9.03 -0.79 -12.64
CA LEU A 26 9.51 0.46 -12.06
C LEU A 26 10.80 0.29 -11.24
N SER A 27 11.06 -0.90 -10.70
CA SER A 27 12.16 -1.18 -9.77
C SER A 27 13.51 -0.62 -10.22
N GLY A 28 13.88 -0.78 -11.50
CA GLY A 28 15.15 -0.27 -12.03
C GLY A 28 15.31 1.26 -11.99
N ALA A 29 14.21 2.02 -12.06
CA ALA A 29 14.25 3.49 -11.98
C ALA A 29 14.30 4.02 -10.54
N LEU A 30 13.97 3.16 -9.57
CA LEU A 30 13.87 3.47 -8.15
C LEU A 30 15.17 3.19 -7.39
N GLU A 31 16.08 2.38 -7.95
CA GLU A 31 17.34 2.03 -7.29
C GLU A 31 18.27 3.23 -7.06
N PRO A 32 19.03 3.23 -5.95
CA PRO A 32 19.02 2.24 -4.87
C PRO A 32 17.85 2.45 -3.89
N ILE A 33 17.26 1.34 -3.42
CA ILE A 33 16.17 1.33 -2.44
C ILE A 33 16.68 0.77 -1.11
N GLU A 34 16.39 1.46 -0.02
CA GLU A 34 16.55 0.97 1.34
C GLU A 34 15.23 0.33 1.80
N VAL A 35 15.29 -0.88 2.34
CA VAL A 35 14.13 -1.53 2.98
C VAL A 35 14.18 -1.26 4.47
N ILE A 36 13.26 -0.43 4.96
CA ILE A 36 13.15 -0.06 6.38
C ILE A 36 12.37 -1.15 7.13
N GLU A 37 11.24 -1.58 6.58
CA GLU A 37 10.40 -2.64 7.15
C GLU A 37 9.79 -3.50 6.03
N SER A 38 9.72 -4.82 6.24
CA SER A 38 9.03 -5.77 5.36
C SER A 38 8.63 -7.00 6.16
N ARG A 39 7.39 -7.03 6.66
CA ARG A 39 6.93 -8.08 7.57
C ARG A 39 5.42 -8.32 7.53
N PRO A 40 4.94 -9.51 7.93
CA PRO A 40 3.57 -9.66 8.38
C PRO A 40 3.34 -8.95 9.72
N GLY A 41 2.12 -8.46 9.95
CA GLY A 41 1.72 -7.77 11.16
C GLY A 41 0.25 -8.01 11.51
N LEU A 42 -0.16 -7.61 12.71
CA LEU A 42 -1.55 -7.67 13.17
C LEU A 42 -2.01 -6.26 13.51
N VAL A 43 -3.14 -5.85 12.94
CA VAL A 43 -3.75 -4.53 13.19
C VAL A 43 -5.00 -4.72 14.02
N MET A 44 -5.03 -4.08 15.19
CA MET A 44 -6.20 -4.03 16.07
C MET A 44 -7.36 -3.31 15.39
N LEU A 45 -8.57 -3.86 15.50
CA LEU A 45 -9.81 -3.25 14.98
C LEU A 45 -10.57 -2.53 16.10
N PRO A 46 -10.43 -1.21 16.25
CA PRO A 46 -11.25 -0.44 17.19
C PRO A 46 -12.67 -0.29 16.63
N MET A 47 -13.66 -0.52 17.48
CA MET A 47 -15.08 -0.31 17.16
C MET A 47 -15.75 0.43 18.31
N ARG A 48 -16.85 1.13 18.03
CA ARG A 48 -17.76 1.67 19.04
C ARG A 48 -19.03 0.84 19.05
N ASP A 49 -19.50 0.47 20.22
CA ASP A 49 -20.78 -0.22 20.34
C ASP A 49 -21.95 0.66 19.85
N THR A 50 -23.10 0.06 19.58
CA THR A 50 -24.29 0.76 19.08
C THR A 50 -25.24 1.27 20.16
N ALA A 51 -24.97 0.95 21.44
CA ALA A 51 -25.84 1.30 22.56
C ALA A 51 -25.40 2.61 23.22
N GLU A 52 -24.15 2.67 23.69
CA GLU A 52 -23.55 3.80 24.39
C GLU A 52 -22.37 4.42 23.62
N GLY A 53 -21.92 3.78 22.53
CA GLY A 53 -20.81 4.28 21.72
C GLY A 53 -19.44 4.05 22.38
N THR A 54 -19.36 3.11 23.32
CA THR A 54 -18.14 2.80 24.06
C THR A 54 -17.10 2.18 23.13
N PRO A 55 -15.85 2.66 23.14
CA PRO A 55 -14.79 2.06 22.33
C PRO A 55 -14.40 0.69 22.89
N PHE A 56 -14.28 -0.30 22.01
CA PHE A 56 -13.75 -1.63 22.32
C PHE A 56 -12.94 -2.18 21.14
N HIS A 57 -12.16 -3.22 21.39
CA HIS A 57 -11.37 -3.89 20.36
C HIS A 57 -12.12 -5.14 19.87
N LEU A 58 -12.53 -5.14 18.60
CA LEU A 58 -13.29 -6.25 18.01
C LEU A 58 -12.40 -7.48 17.72
N GLY A 59 -11.09 -7.26 17.55
CA GLY A 59 -10.11 -8.29 17.24
C GLY A 59 -8.94 -7.72 16.44
N GLU A 60 -8.29 -8.58 15.66
CA GLU A 60 -7.09 -8.27 14.87
C GLU A 60 -7.24 -8.72 13.43
N VAL A 61 -6.62 -7.99 12.51
CA VAL A 61 -6.49 -8.36 11.09
C VAL A 61 -5.04 -8.58 10.75
N LEU A 62 -4.75 -9.73 10.13
CA LEU A 62 -3.45 -10.02 9.56
C LEU A 62 -3.20 -9.12 8.34
N VAL A 63 -2.08 -8.42 8.35
CA VAL A 63 -1.60 -7.56 7.27
C VAL A 63 -0.18 -7.96 6.88
N SER A 64 0.22 -7.54 5.70
CA SER A 64 1.62 -7.50 5.26
C SER A 64 1.97 -6.03 5.02
N GLU A 65 3.09 -5.62 5.58
CA GLU A 65 3.58 -4.24 5.58
C GLU A 65 4.95 -4.17 4.95
N ALA A 66 5.14 -3.16 4.09
CA ALA A 66 6.41 -2.78 3.52
C ALA A 66 6.59 -1.26 3.65
N HIS A 67 7.74 -0.86 4.17
CA HIS A 67 8.20 0.53 4.23
C HIS A 67 9.60 0.57 3.62
N ILE A 68 9.73 1.35 2.56
CA ILE A 68 10.97 1.52 1.81
C ILE A 68 11.32 3.00 1.69
N ARG A 69 12.58 3.28 1.34
CA ARG A 69 13.05 4.64 1.10
C ARG A 69 14.00 4.69 -0.09
N ALA A 70 13.87 5.73 -0.91
CA ALA A 70 14.87 6.12 -1.89
C ALA A 70 14.92 7.64 -2.01
N ARG A 71 16.13 8.21 -2.15
CA ARG A 71 16.34 9.66 -2.32
C ARG A 71 15.63 10.50 -1.24
N ASP A 72 15.68 10.04 0.01
CA ASP A 72 15.02 10.65 1.18
C ASP A 72 13.49 10.72 1.11
N VAL A 73 12.88 9.95 0.21
CA VAL A 73 11.42 9.81 0.08
C VAL A 73 11.01 8.41 0.52
N ASP A 74 9.98 8.35 1.35
CA ASP A 74 9.39 7.11 1.83
C ASP A 74 8.33 6.58 0.86
N GLY A 75 8.27 5.26 0.71
CA GLY A 75 7.17 4.54 0.09
C GLY A 75 6.57 3.55 1.07
N TYR A 76 5.25 3.48 1.12
CA TYR A 76 4.51 2.63 2.04
C TYR A 76 3.54 1.70 1.31
N GLY A 77 3.46 0.47 1.79
CA GLY A 77 2.51 -0.51 1.31
C GLY A 77 2.00 -1.39 2.44
N VAL A 78 0.70 -1.34 2.70
CA VAL A 78 0.04 -2.20 3.69
C VAL A 78 -1.16 -2.85 3.06
N ARG A 79 -1.18 -4.19 3.09
CA ARG A 79 -2.25 -4.99 2.49
C ARG A 79 -2.76 -6.06 3.45
N ARG A 80 -4.06 -6.33 3.42
CA ARG A 80 -4.66 -7.42 4.21
C ARG A 80 -4.11 -8.77 3.73
N GLY A 81 -3.89 -9.69 4.65
CA GLY A 81 -3.38 -11.02 4.38
C GLY A 81 -1.85 -11.14 4.49
N ARG A 82 -1.31 -12.15 3.82
CA ARG A 82 0.10 -12.61 3.95
C ARG A 82 0.98 -12.31 2.74
N ASP A 83 0.46 -11.58 1.75
CA ASP A 83 1.16 -11.32 0.51
C ASP A 83 2.13 -10.13 0.67
N LEU A 84 3.30 -10.43 1.26
CA LEU A 84 4.35 -9.45 1.49
C LEU A 84 4.95 -8.90 0.20
N GLU A 85 4.97 -9.71 -0.85
CA GLU A 85 5.40 -9.27 -2.19
C GLU A 85 4.43 -8.23 -2.76
N ALA A 86 3.11 -8.41 -2.59
CA ALA A 86 2.13 -7.39 -3.00
C ALA A 86 2.20 -6.12 -2.14
N ALA A 87 2.57 -6.23 -0.86
CA ALA A 87 2.80 -5.07 -0.01
C ALA A 87 4.05 -4.28 -0.46
N MET A 88 5.15 -4.98 -0.77
CA MET A 88 6.35 -4.37 -1.36
C MET A 88 6.04 -3.71 -2.71
N ALA A 89 5.29 -4.40 -3.58
CA ALA A 89 4.88 -3.84 -4.86
C ALA A 89 4.04 -2.56 -4.69
N MET A 90 3.15 -2.51 -3.70
CA MET A 90 2.42 -1.28 -3.34
C MET A 90 3.37 -0.16 -2.91
N ALA A 91 4.34 -0.45 -2.04
CA ALA A 91 5.32 0.52 -1.57
C ALA A 91 6.21 1.08 -2.69
N LEU A 92 6.58 0.25 -3.67
CA LEU A 92 7.33 0.66 -4.85
C LEU A 92 6.54 1.63 -5.74
N VAL A 93 5.25 1.35 -5.95
CA VAL A 93 4.38 2.25 -6.74
C VAL A 93 4.11 3.56 -6.01
N ASP A 94 3.90 3.51 -4.69
CA ASP A 94 3.77 4.71 -3.84
C ASP A 94 5.03 5.58 -3.88
N LEU A 95 6.21 4.97 -3.78
CA LEU A 95 7.49 5.65 -3.90
C LEU A 95 7.67 6.27 -5.30
N ALA A 96 7.30 5.55 -6.36
CA ALA A 96 7.38 6.06 -7.72
C ALA A 96 6.48 7.28 -7.95
N LEU A 97 5.26 7.26 -7.40
CA LEU A 97 4.35 8.42 -7.41
C LEU A 97 4.98 9.61 -6.66
N SER A 98 5.53 9.37 -5.48
CA SER A 98 6.14 10.41 -4.64
C SER A 98 7.41 11.01 -5.26
N LEU A 99 8.19 10.21 -5.99
CA LEU A 99 9.37 10.64 -6.74
C LEU A 99 9.05 11.15 -8.16
N ASN A 100 7.78 11.15 -8.56
CA ASN A 100 7.32 11.53 -9.90
C ASN A 100 8.04 10.75 -11.02
N ILE A 101 8.22 9.45 -10.82
CA ILE A 101 8.80 8.51 -11.79
C ILE A 101 7.68 7.93 -12.64
N GLU A 102 7.78 8.06 -13.96
CA GLU A 102 6.75 7.63 -14.91
C GLU A 102 5.31 8.00 -14.47
N PRO A 103 5.04 9.30 -14.20
CA PRO A 103 3.81 9.71 -13.52
C PRO A 103 2.54 9.46 -14.36
N ASP A 104 2.65 9.45 -15.69
CA ASP A 104 1.54 9.10 -16.57
C ASP A 104 1.22 7.60 -16.46
N ALA A 105 2.24 6.74 -16.48
CA ALA A 105 2.03 5.30 -16.33
C ALA A 105 1.49 4.91 -14.95
N CYS A 106 1.93 5.58 -13.89
CA CYS A 106 1.39 5.37 -12.55
C CYS A 106 -0.09 5.79 -12.48
N ARG A 107 -0.45 6.94 -13.09
CA ARG A 107 -1.84 7.40 -13.16
C ARG A 107 -2.73 6.48 -13.99
N ASP A 108 -2.24 5.98 -15.11
CA ASP A 108 -2.96 5.02 -15.95
C ASP A 108 -3.21 3.72 -15.20
N PHE A 109 -2.19 3.20 -14.50
CA PHE A 109 -2.31 2.01 -13.67
C PHE A 109 -3.34 2.20 -12.55
N LEU A 110 -3.29 3.32 -11.82
CA LEU A 110 -4.28 3.65 -10.78
C LEU A 110 -5.70 3.74 -11.35
N ALA A 111 -5.88 4.38 -12.51
CA ALA A 111 -7.18 4.49 -13.16
C ALA A 111 -7.73 3.12 -13.61
N ASP A 112 -6.87 2.23 -14.11
CA ASP A 112 -7.24 0.87 -14.48
C ASP A 112 -7.67 0.03 -13.27
N GLU A 113 -6.91 0.07 -12.18
CA GLU A 113 -7.26 -0.66 -10.96
C GLU A 113 -8.49 -0.08 -10.27
N ALA A 114 -8.69 1.25 -10.27
CA ALA A 114 -9.89 1.88 -9.72
C ALA A 114 -11.16 1.49 -10.50
N ARG A 115 -11.08 1.31 -11.83
CA ARG A 115 -12.21 0.84 -12.65
C ARG A 115 -12.56 -0.64 -12.43
N ALA A 116 -11.61 -1.44 -11.93
CA ALA A 116 -11.77 -2.87 -11.70
C ALA A 116 -12.36 -3.21 -10.31
N GLN A 117 -12.60 -2.20 -9.48
CA GLN A 117 -13.08 -2.30 -8.09
C GLN A 117 -14.57 -1.99 -7.99
#